data_AF-A0A938M405-F1
#
_entry.id   AF-A0A938M405-F1
#
_cell.length_a   1.000
_cell.length_b   1.000
_cell.length_c   1.000
_cell.angle_alpha   90.00
_cell.angle_beta   90.00
_cell.angle_gamma   90.00
#
_symmetry.space_group_name_H-M   'P 1'
#
loop_
_entity.id
_entity.type
_entity.pdbx_description
1 polymer ?
#
loop_
_entity_poly.entity_id
_entity_poly.type
_entity_poly.pdbx_seq_one_letter_code
_entity_poly.pdbx_strand_id
1 'polypeptide(L)'
;MKILDAHCHYQMKDGYLEQMLAAAAAAGVEKLCLNGGGPRWRQHDNNGVMAAAEKHPAKVIPFAFVFLGEHSAADVRAWHKAGFKGLKTQYPTRMYDDDAFFPIYAAAEELRMPILFHTGISARFPEHDRWDTSSRYMMPLTLDRIARCFP
;
A
#
# COMPACT_ATOMS: atom_id res chain seq x y z
N MET A 1 -0.99 -1.64 26.58
CA MET A 1 -0.16 -2.01 25.40
C MET A 1 -0.60 -1.13 24.25
N LYS A 2 0.33 -0.54 23.49
CA LYS A 2 -0.04 0.22 22.28
C LYS A 2 -0.22 -0.73 21.11
N ILE A 3 -1.34 -0.65 20.38
CA ILE A 3 -1.63 -1.52 19.24
C ILE A 3 -1.63 -0.69 17.95
N LEU A 4 -0.93 -1.17 16.93
CA LEU A 4 -0.89 -0.62 15.58
C LEU A 4 -1.47 -1.66 14.63
N ASP A 5 -2.48 -1.28 13.84
CA ASP A 5 -2.87 -2.07 12.67
C ASP A 5 -1.96 -1.69 11.50
N ALA A 6 -1.11 -2.62 11.09
CA ALA A 6 -0.15 -2.41 10.02
C ALA A 6 -0.76 -2.54 8.61
N HIS A 7 -2.01 -3.00 8.47
CA HIS A 7 -2.63 -3.24 7.17
C HIS A 7 -4.15 -3.09 7.20
N CYS A 8 -4.64 -1.90 6.86
CA CYS A 8 -6.06 -1.65 6.63
C CYS A 8 -6.32 -0.90 5.31
N HIS A 9 -7.49 -1.16 4.71
CA HIS A 9 -7.87 -0.64 3.38
C HIS A 9 -8.96 0.42 3.46
N TYR A 10 -8.79 1.55 2.76
CA TYR A 10 -9.80 2.60 2.71
C TYR A 10 -10.84 2.36 1.60
N GLN A 11 -11.97 1.73 1.92
CA GLN A 11 -13.03 1.44 0.95
C GLN A 11 -13.84 2.68 0.58
N MET A 12 -14.29 2.76 -0.68
CA MET A 12 -15.23 3.79 -1.15
C MET A 12 -16.67 3.43 -0.72
N LYS A 13 -16.96 3.60 0.56
CA LYS A 13 -18.29 3.42 1.15
C LYS A 13 -18.58 4.57 2.09
N ASP A 14 -19.83 5.04 2.10
CA ASP A 14 -20.23 6.15 2.94
C ASP A 14 -19.99 5.85 4.42
N GLY A 15 -19.35 6.79 5.11
CA GLY A 15 -19.01 6.67 6.53
C GLY A 15 -17.96 5.61 6.88
N TYR A 16 -17.33 4.95 5.89
CA TYR A 16 -16.42 3.82 6.14
C TYR A 16 -15.25 4.18 7.05
N LEU A 17 -14.61 5.33 6.82
CA LEU A 17 -13.46 5.78 7.62
C LEU A 17 -13.84 5.94 9.10
N GLU A 18 -14.96 6.60 9.39
CA GLU A 18 -15.40 6.86 10.77
C GLU A 18 -15.82 5.56 11.47
N GLN A 19 -16.49 4.65 10.76
CA GLN A 19 -16.84 3.32 11.29
C GLN A 19 -15.58 2.51 11.59
N MET A 20 -14.58 2.53 10.71
CA MET A 20 -13.31 1.84 10.90
C MET A 20 -12.53 2.43 12.09
N LEU A 21 -12.48 3.75 12.24
CA LEU A 21 -11.84 4.41 13.39
C LEU A 21 -12.54 4.08 14.71
N ALA A 22 -13.87 4.03 14.72
CA ALA A 22 -14.65 3.63 15.90
C ALA A 22 -14.38 2.16 16.28
N ALA A 23 -14.34 1.25 15.29
CA ALA A 23 -14.01 -0.15 15.49
C ALA A 23 -12.57 -0.33 16.01
N ALA A 24 -11.61 0.40 15.44
CA ALA A 24 -10.23 0.43 15.89
C ALA A 24 -10.13 0.87 17.36
N ALA A 25 -10.83 1.94 17.74
CA ALA A 25 -10.86 2.42 19.12
C ALA A 25 -11.48 1.38 20.08
N ALA A 26 -12.59 0.75 19.69
CA ALA A 26 -13.23 -0.30 20.49
C ALA A 26 -12.33 -1.54 20.68
N ALA A 27 -11.50 -1.85 19.68
CA ALA A 27 -10.52 -2.93 19.73
C ALA A 27 -9.18 -2.54 20.42
N GLY A 28 -9.04 -1.29 20.88
CA GLY A 28 -7.80 -0.80 21.50
C GLY A 28 -6.66 -0.51 20.52
N VAL A 29 -6.96 -0.40 19.21
CA VAL A 29 -6.00 -0.02 18.17
C VAL A 29 -5.80 1.50 18.18
N GLU A 30 -4.56 1.95 18.38
CA GLU A 30 -4.24 3.37 18.50
C GLU A 30 -4.05 4.05 17.14
N LYS A 31 -3.46 3.32 16.17
CA LYS A 31 -3.11 3.83 14.85
C LYS A 31 -3.35 2.80 13.76
N LEU A 32 -3.62 3.30 12.56
CA LEU A 32 -3.93 2.54 11.36
C LEU A 32 -2.94 2.91 10.24
N CYS A 33 -2.17 1.95 9.73
CA CYS A 33 -1.43 2.09 8.47
C CYS A 33 -2.42 1.97 7.30
N LEU A 34 -3.01 3.11 6.95
CA LEU A 34 -4.08 3.20 5.96
C LEU A 34 -3.51 3.27 4.56
N ASN A 35 -3.96 2.37 3.69
CA ASN A 35 -3.71 2.44 2.26
C ASN A 35 -5.02 2.30 1.49
N GLY A 36 -4.97 2.67 0.21
CA GLY A 36 -6.08 2.47 -0.70
C GLY A 36 -5.55 1.97 -2.03
N GLY A 37 -6.17 0.93 -2.59
CA GLY A 37 -5.84 0.38 -3.90
C GLY A 37 -6.47 1.15 -5.07
N GLY A 38 -7.09 2.30 -4.82
CA GLY A 38 -7.80 3.06 -5.84
C GLY A 38 -8.98 2.30 -6.46
N PRO A 39 -9.49 2.78 -7.61
CA PRO A 39 -10.70 2.25 -8.24
C PRO A 39 -10.63 0.76 -8.60
N ARG A 40 -9.45 0.21 -8.90
CA ARG A 40 -9.24 -1.23 -9.17
C ARG A 40 -9.73 -2.12 -8.02
N TRP A 41 -9.73 -1.57 -6.80
CA TRP A 41 -10.11 -2.25 -5.57
C TRP A 41 -11.38 -1.70 -4.92
N ARG A 42 -12.10 -0.80 -5.60
CA ARG A 42 -13.23 -0.05 -5.02
C ARG A 42 -12.80 0.67 -3.72
N GLN A 43 -11.57 1.15 -3.71
CA GLN A 43 -10.91 1.85 -2.61
C GLN A 43 -10.57 3.27 -3.03
N HIS A 44 -10.38 4.14 -2.05
CA HIS A 44 -9.81 5.46 -2.29
C HIS A 44 -8.41 5.35 -2.88
N ASP A 45 -7.99 6.37 -3.63
CA ASP A 45 -6.64 6.50 -4.13
C ASP A 45 -5.70 7.13 -3.06
N ASN A 46 -4.45 7.38 -3.44
CA ASN A 46 -3.48 8.01 -2.55
C ASN A 46 -3.95 9.40 -2.07
N ASN A 47 -4.63 10.18 -2.90
CA ASN A 47 -5.16 11.49 -2.48
C ASN A 47 -6.21 11.34 -1.37
N GLY A 48 -7.12 10.38 -1.49
CA GLY A 48 -8.11 10.08 -0.45
C GLY A 48 -7.47 9.57 0.84
N VAL A 49 -6.40 8.76 0.77
CA VAL A 49 -5.64 8.32 1.94
C VAL A 49 -4.94 9.50 2.63
N MET A 50 -4.34 10.42 1.87
CA MET A 50 -3.70 11.60 2.45
C MET A 50 -4.73 12.52 3.12
N ALA A 51 -5.86 12.77 2.49
CA ALA A 51 -6.95 13.55 3.08
C ALA A 51 -7.47 12.92 4.39
N ALA A 52 -7.55 11.59 4.48
CA ALA A 52 -7.89 10.89 5.72
C ALA A 52 -6.82 11.08 6.81
N ALA A 53 -5.54 11.07 6.44
CA ALA A 53 -4.43 11.33 7.36
C ALA A 53 -4.41 12.76 7.87
N GLU A 54 -4.70 13.75 7.02
CA GLU A 54 -4.81 15.16 7.40
C GLU A 54 -6.00 15.40 8.33
N LYS A 55 -7.13 14.71 8.10
CA LYS A 55 -8.32 14.79 8.96
C LYS A 55 -8.09 14.13 10.32
N HIS A 56 -7.35 13.02 10.36
CA HIS A 56 -7.15 12.19 11.56
C HIS A 56 -5.67 11.88 11.85
N PRO A 57 -4.79 12.89 12.02
CA PRO A 57 -3.33 12.71 12.03
C PRO A 57 -2.80 11.94 13.24
N ALA A 58 -3.57 11.90 14.33
CA ALA A 58 -3.23 11.10 15.52
C ALA A 58 -3.54 9.60 15.34
N LYS A 59 -4.39 9.25 14.37
CA LYS A 59 -4.95 7.89 14.19
C LYS A 59 -4.51 7.23 12.89
N VAL A 60 -4.23 8.00 11.85
CA VAL A 60 -3.94 7.48 10.52
C VAL A 60 -2.48 7.71 10.15
N ILE A 61 -1.81 6.65 9.73
CA ILE A 61 -0.49 6.67 9.12
C ILE A 61 -0.68 6.37 7.63
N PRO A 62 -0.45 7.36 6.73
CA PRO A 62 -0.74 7.18 5.32
C PRO A 62 0.34 6.30 4.64
N PHE A 63 -0.11 5.24 3.97
CA PHE A 63 0.70 4.39 3.10
C PHE A 63 0.25 4.58 1.64
N ALA A 64 1.19 4.95 0.78
CA ALA A 64 0.91 5.17 -0.64
C ALA A 64 0.85 3.82 -1.36
N PHE A 65 -0.17 3.60 -2.15
CA PHE A 65 -0.26 2.42 -2.99
C PHE A 65 0.56 2.61 -4.26
N VAL A 66 1.47 1.69 -4.52
CA VAL A 66 2.37 1.67 -5.67
C VAL A 66 2.05 0.47 -6.57
N PHE A 67 1.46 0.75 -7.73
CA PHE A 67 1.38 -0.19 -8.86
C PHE A 67 2.75 -0.33 -9.52
N LEU A 68 3.45 -1.42 -9.23
CA LEU A 68 4.74 -1.74 -9.85
C LEU A 68 4.56 -2.05 -11.33
N GLY A 69 5.29 -1.34 -12.18
CA GLY A 69 5.16 -1.38 -13.63
C GLY A 69 4.28 -0.28 -14.23
N GLU A 70 3.67 0.55 -13.39
CA GLU A 70 2.91 1.74 -13.82
C GLU A 70 3.45 3.01 -13.19
N HIS A 71 3.83 2.95 -11.91
CA HIS A 71 4.48 4.05 -11.22
C HIS A 71 6.01 3.95 -11.33
N SER A 72 6.66 5.03 -10.95
CA SER A 72 8.10 5.25 -11.02
C SER A 72 8.71 5.60 -9.66
N ALA A 73 10.03 5.62 -9.60
CA ALA A 73 10.78 6.13 -8.45
C ALA A 73 10.46 7.61 -8.13
N ALA A 74 10.09 8.41 -9.15
CA ALA A 74 9.71 9.81 -8.96
C ALA A 74 8.39 9.93 -8.19
N ASP A 75 7.44 9.01 -8.43
CA ASP A 75 6.18 8.96 -7.69
C ASP A 75 6.42 8.64 -6.20
N VAL A 76 7.32 7.69 -5.90
CA VAL A 76 7.72 7.38 -4.52
C VAL A 76 8.28 8.61 -3.82
N ARG A 77 9.21 9.34 -4.47
CA ARG A 77 9.78 10.58 -3.92
C ARG A 77 8.72 11.66 -3.72
N ALA A 78 7.76 11.77 -4.65
CA ALA A 78 6.65 12.70 -4.53
C ALA A 78 5.73 12.36 -3.35
N TRP A 79 5.39 11.08 -3.15
CA TRP A 79 4.58 10.64 -2.01
C TRP A 79 5.30 10.83 -0.67
N HIS A 80 6.60 10.53 -0.60
CA HIS A 80 7.40 10.82 0.59
C HIS A 80 7.35 12.32 0.93
N LYS A 81 7.57 13.19 -0.07
CA LYS A 81 7.49 14.65 0.10
C LYS A 81 6.09 15.11 0.54
N ALA A 82 5.04 14.45 0.07
CA ALA A 82 3.66 14.72 0.47
C ALA A 82 3.32 14.23 1.88
N GLY A 83 4.19 13.44 2.52
CA GLY A 83 4.05 13.03 3.92
C GLY A 83 3.68 11.56 4.13
N PHE A 84 3.59 10.74 3.08
CA PHE A 84 3.41 9.30 3.21
C PHE A 84 4.54 8.66 4.02
N LYS A 85 4.21 7.66 4.84
CA LYS A 85 5.15 7.00 5.76
C LYS A 85 5.56 5.60 5.35
N GLY A 86 4.95 5.07 4.31
CA GLY A 86 5.25 3.76 3.75
C GLY A 86 4.57 3.56 2.41
N LEU A 87 4.88 2.44 1.78
CA LEU A 87 4.29 2.02 0.51
C LEU A 87 3.48 0.74 0.71
N LYS A 88 2.47 0.52 -0.13
CA LYS A 88 1.73 -0.73 -0.27
C LYS A 88 1.78 -1.15 -1.73
N THR A 89 2.04 -2.42 -2.01
CA THR A 89 1.91 -2.94 -3.38
C THR A 89 1.12 -4.24 -3.45
N GLN A 90 0.44 -4.43 -4.58
CA GLN A 90 -0.28 -5.61 -5.03
C GLN A 90 -0.50 -5.47 -6.54
N TYR A 91 -0.67 -6.59 -7.26
CA TYR A 91 -0.89 -6.60 -8.71
C TYR A 91 0.21 -5.91 -9.52
N PRO A 92 1.50 -6.31 -9.35
CA PRO A 92 2.55 -5.85 -10.25
C PRO A 92 2.33 -6.43 -11.66
N THR A 93 2.97 -5.83 -12.67
CA THR A 93 2.95 -6.35 -14.05
C THR A 93 3.96 -7.48 -14.32
N ARG A 94 4.89 -7.70 -13.38
CA ARG A 94 5.98 -8.69 -13.42
C ARG A 94 6.23 -9.23 -12.01
N MET A 95 7.09 -10.24 -11.87
CA MET A 95 7.53 -10.72 -10.54
C MET A 95 8.10 -9.57 -9.70
N TYR A 96 7.88 -9.55 -8.39
CA TYR A 96 8.38 -8.46 -7.55
C TYR A 96 9.90 -8.26 -7.67
N ASP A 97 10.67 -9.30 -7.92
CA ASP A 97 12.13 -9.25 -8.05
C ASP A 97 12.64 -8.98 -9.47
N ASP A 98 11.77 -8.55 -10.37
CA ASP A 98 12.15 -8.10 -11.71
C ASP A 98 12.93 -6.78 -11.63
N ASP A 99 14.03 -6.70 -12.39
CA ASP A 99 14.95 -5.55 -12.41
C ASP A 99 14.23 -4.24 -12.78
N ALA A 100 13.13 -4.32 -13.53
CA ALA A 100 12.31 -3.17 -13.88
C ALA A 100 11.76 -2.42 -12.65
N PHE A 101 11.65 -3.08 -11.49
CA PHE A 101 11.13 -2.48 -10.26
C PHE A 101 12.21 -1.98 -9.31
N PHE A 102 13.49 -2.29 -9.58
CA PHE A 102 14.61 -1.92 -8.71
C PHE A 102 14.72 -0.41 -8.45
N PRO A 103 14.47 0.49 -9.42
CA PRO A 103 14.46 1.93 -9.15
C PRO A 103 13.46 2.36 -8.06
N ILE A 104 12.32 1.69 -7.95
CA ILE A 104 11.31 1.96 -6.92
C ILE A 104 11.82 1.51 -5.55
N TYR A 105 12.43 0.34 -5.47
CA TYR A 105 12.99 -0.20 -4.22
C TYR A 105 14.17 0.65 -3.74
N ALA A 106 15.06 1.06 -4.65
CA ALA A 106 16.16 1.97 -4.34
C ALA A 106 15.65 3.30 -3.77
N ALA A 107 14.60 3.88 -4.37
CA ALA A 107 14.00 5.11 -3.85
C ALA A 107 13.35 4.89 -2.48
N ALA A 108 12.68 3.76 -2.25
CA ALA A 108 12.09 3.44 -0.96
C ALA A 108 13.17 3.25 0.12
N GLU A 109 14.27 2.56 -0.18
CA GLU A 109 15.42 2.38 0.72
C GLU A 109 16.06 3.73 1.08
N GLU A 110 16.40 4.55 0.09
CA GLU A 110 17.00 5.88 0.29
C GLU A 110 16.15 6.77 1.21
N LEU A 111 14.83 6.70 1.04
CA LEU A 111 13.86 7.48 1.80
C LEU A 111 13.42 6.80 3.11
N ARG A 112 13.92 5.59 3.39
CA ARG A 112 13.51 4.73 4.52
C ARG A 112 12.00 4.51 4.60
N MET A 113 11.36 4.33 3.44
CA MET A 113 9.94 3.99 3.36
C MET A 113 9.74 2.47 3.38
N PRO A 114 9.15 1.89 4.43
CA PRO A 114 8.81 0.48 4.44
C PRO A 114 7.77 0.17 3.36
N ILE A 115 7.88 -1.02 2.74
CA ILE A 115 6.94 -1.48 1.73
C ILE A 115 6.15 -2.68 2.28
N LEU A 116 4.82 -2.54 2.31
CA LEU A 116 3.89 -3.61 2.58
C LEU A 116 3.60 -4.40 1.29
N PHE A 117 4.31 -5.51 1.09
CA PHE A 117 4.06 -6.42 -0.03
C PHE A 117 2.83 -7.29 0.24
N HIS A 118 2.00 -7.51 -0.79
CA HIS A 118 0.98 -8.56 -0.72
C HIS A 118 1.57 -9.82 -1.30
N THR A 119 1.52 -10.95 -0.60
CA THR A 119 2.08 -12.21 -1.11
C THR A 119 1.06 -13.35 -1.17
N GLY A 120 -0.20 -13.05 -0.85
CA GLY A 120 -1.30 -14.00 -0.84
C GLY A 120 -1.98 -14.14 -2.20
N ILE A 121 -2.96 -15.04 -2.24
CA ILE A 121 -3.90 -15.14 -3.35
C ILE A 121 -4.82 -13.91 -3.30
N SER A 122 -4.88 -13.19 -4.42
CA SER A 122 -5.75 -12.04 -4.52
C SER A 122 -7.19 -12.39 -4.87
N ALA A 123 -8.13 -11.62 -4.32
CA ALA A 123 -9.53 -11.69 -4.70
C ALA A 123 -9.74 -11.27 -6.17
N ARG A 124 -10.70 -11.90 -6.83
CA ARG A 124 -11.14 -11.56 -8.20
C ARG A 124 -12.50 -10.86 -8.14
N PHE A 125 -12.63 -9.68 -8.74
CA PHE A 125 -13.93 -9.02 -8.96
C PHE A 125 -14.37 -9.12 -10.43
N PRO A 126 -15.65 -8.89 -10.76
CA PRO A 126 -16.16 -9.04 -12.13
C PRO A 126 -15.40 -8.22 -13.18
N GLU A 127 -14.82 -7.07 -12.81
CA GLU A 127 -14.07 -6.20 -13.71
C GLU A 127 -12.56 -6.54 -13.80
N HIS A 128 -12.13 -7.61 -13.11
CA HIS A 128 -10.71 -8.00 -12.99
C HIS A 128 -10.13 -8.71 -14.21
N ASP A 129 -10.95 -9.06 -15.18
CA ASP A 129 -10.56 -9.69 -16.43
C ASP A 129 -9.70 -8.80 -17.35
N ARG A 130 -9.65 -7.49 -17.10
CA ARG A 130 -8.90 -6.51 -17.90
C ARG A 130 -7.47 -6.28 -17.45
N TRP A 131 -7.06 -6.80 -16.29
CA TRP A 131 -5.72 -6.58 -15.75
C TRP A 131 -4.84 -7.80 -15.99
N ASP A 132 -3.76 -7.62 -16.75
CA ASP A 132 -2.75 -8.64 -17.00
C ASP A 132 -1.90 -8.86 -15.75
N THR A 133 -2.33 -9.80 -14.91
CA THR A 133 -1.77 -9.98 -13.59
C THR A 133 -1.98 -11.41 -13.09
N SER A 134 -1.15 -11.82 -12.15
CA SER A 134 -1.27 -13.13 -11.52
C SER A 134 -0.77 -13.05 -10.09
N SER A 135 -1.38 -13.81 -9.17
CA SER A 135 -0.80 -13.99 -7.82
C SER A 135 0.61 -14.60 -7.89
N ARG A 136 0.96 -15.26 -9.02
CA ARG A 136 2.31 -15.71 -9.35
C ARG A 136 3.34 -14.59 -9.26
N TYR A 137 2.99 -13.38 -9.70
CA TYR A 137 3.90 -12.23 -9.71
C TYR A 137 4.26 -11.70 -8.31
N MET A 138 3.56 -12.18 -7.30
CA MET A 138 3.71 -11.75 -5.91
C MET A 138 4.17 -12.88 -5.00
N MET A 139 4.75 -13.95 -5.56
CA MET A 139 5.22 -15.08 -4.76
C MET A 139 6.20 -14.63 -3.67
N PRO A 140 6.07 -15.10 -2.42
CA PRO A 140 6.97 -14.69 -1.33
C PRO A 140 8.46 -14.89 -1.62
N LEU A 141 8.81 -15.91 -2.42
CA LEU A 141 10.21 -16.21 -2.76
C LEU A 141 10.91 -15.09 -3.52
N THR A 142 10.15 -14.25 -4.24
CA THR A 142 10.69 -13.05 -4.92
C THR A 142 11.27 -12.03 -3.92
N LEU A 143 10.82 -12.05 -2.65
CA LEU A 143 11.34 -11.12 -1.64
C LEU A 143 12.80 -11.43 -1.24
N ASP A 144 13.31 -12.65 -1.45
CA ASP A 144 14.71 -12.99 -1.14
C ASP A 144 15.69 -12.13 -1.93
N ARG A 145 15.48 -12.00 -3.24
CA ARG A 145 16.34 -11.20 -4.10
C ARG A 145 16.25 -9.71 -3.75
N ILE A 146 15.05 -9.20 -3.48
CA ILE A 146 14.84 -7.80 -3.08
C ILE A 146 15.61 -7.50 -1.79
N ALA A 147 15.46 -8.33 -0.76
CA ALA A 147 16.13 -8.12 0.53
C ALA A 147 17.67 -8.21 0.45
N ARG A 148 18.22 -8.96 -0.51
CA ARG A 148 19.67 -9.01 -0.77
C ARG A 148 20.18 -7.76 -1.48
N CYS A 149 19.35 -7.16 -2.34
CA CYS A 149 19.72 -5.97 -3.10
C CYS A 149 19.46 -4.67 -2.34
N PHE A 150 18.51 -4.66 -1.41
CA PHE A 150 18.06 -3.49 -0.63
C PHE A 150 17.85 -3.86 0.85
N PRO A 151 18.94 -3.97 1.65
CA PRO A 151 18.91 -4.50 3.03
C PRO A 151 18.41 -3.54 4.12
#